data_AF-A0A9W8FGN5-F1
#
_entry.id   AF-A0A9W8FGN5-F1
#
_cell.length_a   1.000
_cell.length_b   1.000
_cell.length_c   1.000
_cell.angle_alpha   90.00
_cell.angle_beta   90.00
_cell.angle_gamma   90.00
#
_symmetry.space_group_name_H-M   'P 1'
#
loop_
_entity.id
_entity.type
_entity.pdbx_description
1 polymer ?
#
loop_
_entity_poly.entity_id
_entity_poly.type
_entity_poly.pdbx_seq_one_letter_code
_entity_poly.pdbx_strand_id
1 'polypeptide(L)'
;MQVNVSSGKTIKATYGSTLIKPRDTYIKHKMDSKDAISIVLIDKNLPITGIEIQRRVSNFQSRAQRSASLQQAASSSFVSPASMHVTLGMLRLQTPVEIRRAVAFLQSLDKDINKILDGRPLEIRVCGLETMEQDPSAARILYARVEDTETPGRLQRMCEFVRGSFDKAGYIDEKRELKIHMTVVRANKSKYAECATGTAGNKGRPRFSVDARELLGEFGEGTFGTCRVEQIQVARRFRFAESGAYAYDGFLSLP
;
A
#
# COMPACT_ATOMS: atom_id res chain seq x y z
N MET A 1 -24.12 -68.53 20.07
CA MET A 1 -23.76 -67.61 21.17
C MET A 1 -22.54 -66.81 20.71
N GLN A 2 -22.40 -65.53 21.07
CA GLN A 2 -21.32 -64.61 20.62
C GLN A 2 -19.95 -65.03 21.22
N VAL A 3 -18.74 -64.57 20.90
CA VAL A 3 -18.09 -63.38 20.24
C VAL A 3 -16.70 -63.84 19.68
N ASN A 4 -15.85 -63.12 18.92
CA ASN A 4 -15.92 -62.03 17.91
C ASN A 4 -14.44 -61.70 17.46
N VAL A 5 -14.23 -60.72 16.57
CA VAL A 5 -13.01 -59.86 16.37
C VAL A 5 -11.93 -60.22 15.31
N SER A 6 -11.76 -59.25 14.40
CA SER A 6 -10.57 -58.87 13.60
C SER A 6 -10.14 -59.70 12.38
N SER A 7 -9.95 -58.97 11.27
CA SER A 7 -9.03 -59.36 10.20
C SER A 7 -8.07 -58.21 9.94
N GLY A 8 -6.77 -58.48 10.08
CA GLY A 8 -5.68 -57.62 9.65
C GLY A 8 -4.65 -58.51 8.95
N LYS A 9 -4.32 -58.21 7.70
CA LYS A 9 -3.30 -58.95 6.95
C LYS A 9 -2.16 -58.03 6.51
N THR A 10 -1.05 -58.19 7.20
CA THR A 10 0.27 -57.67 6.81
C THR A 10 0.86 -58.56 5.72
N ILE A 11 1.42 -57.97 4.66
CA ILE A 11 2.41 -58.64 3.79
C ILE A 11 3.57 -57.65 3.54
N LYS A 12 4.80 -58.13 3.71
CA LYS A 12 6.07 -57.40 3.45
C LYS A 12 6.90 -58.16 2.40
N ALA A 13 7.81 -57.42 1.76
CA ALA A 13 8.98 -57.88 0.97
C ALA A 13 8.66 -58.51 -0.42
N THR A 14 9.56 -58.62 -1.42
CA THR A 14 10.84 -57.95 -1.84
C THR A 14 11.23 -58.61 -3.18
N TYR A 15 11.72 -57.97 -4.26
CA TYR A 15 12.03 -56.57 -4.61
C TYR A 15 11.88 -56.38 -6.14
N GLY A 16 12.09 -55.18 -6.68
CA GLY A 16 12.26 -54.95 -8.12
C GLY A 16 12.82 -53.55 -8.44
N SER A 17 14.09 -53.48 -8.82
CA SER A 17 14.83 -52.21 -8.95
C SER A 17 14.51 -51.44 -10.24
N THR A 18 14.00 -50.21 -10.14
CA THR A 18 14.12 -49.19 -11.20
C THR A 18 14.20 -47.80 -10.59
N LEU A 19 15.33 -47.12 -10.80
CA LEU A 19 15.58 -45.74 -10.36
C LEU A 19 14.78 -44.74 -11.19
N ILE A 20 13.51 -44.52 -10.82
CA ILE A 20 12.71 -43.41 -11.36
C ILE A 20 13.07 -42.15 -10.57
N LYS A 21 13.88 -41.26 -11.17
CA LYS A 21 14.10 -39.92 -10.64
C LYS A 21 12.76 -39.16 -10.61
N PRO A 22 12.37 -38.53 -9.49
CA PRO A 22 11.19 -37.66 -9.47
C PRO A 22 11.34 -36.56 -10.53
N ARG A 23 10.33 -36.41 -11.39
CA ARG A 23 10.21 -35.23 -12.24
C ARG A 23 9.72 -34.09 -11.36
N ASP A 24 10.63 -33.22 -10.93
CA ASP A 24 10.30 -31.90 -10.40
C ASP A 24 9.70 -31.03 -11.52
N THR A 25 8.42 -31.26 -11.84
CA THR A 25 7.63 -30.30 -12.62
C THR A 25 7.29 -29.10 -11.74
N TYR A 26 8.31 -28.27 -11.51
CA TYR A 26 8.16 -26.90 -11.05
C TYR A 26 7.35 -26.13 -12.12
N ILE A 27 6.03 -26.04 -11.92
CA ILE A 27 5.19 -25.16 -12.73
C ILE A 27 5.60 -23.73 -12.39
N LYS A 28 6.45 -23.14 -13.25
CA LYS A 28 6.74 -21.70 -13.23
C LYS A 28 5.46 -20.93 -13.57
N HIS A 29 4.64 -20.68 -12.56
CA HIS A 29 3.73 -19.55 -12.59
C HIS A 29 4.59 -18.28 -12.68
N LYS A 30 4.67 -17.73 -13.90
CA LYS A 30 5.33 -16.47 -14.19
C LYS A 30 4.48 -15.35 -13.57
N MET A 31 4.78 -14.97 -12.33
CA MET A 31 4.21 -13.77 -11.70
C MET A 31 4.42 -12.59 -12.63
N ASP A 32 3.39 -11.75 -12.82
CA ASP A 32 3.57 -10.52 -13.58
C ASP A 32 4.51 -9.61 -12.79
N SER A 33 5.29 -8.80 -13.50
CA SER A 33 6.11 -7.70 -12.98
C SER A 33 5.37 -6.76 -12.01
N LYS A 34 4.04 -6.77 -12.04
CA LYS A 34 3.14 -6.01 -11.15
C LYS A 34 2.80 -6.73 -9.85
N ASP A 35 2.80 -8.06 -9.83
CA ASP A 35 2.52 -8.89 -8.65
C ASP A 35 3.72 -8.93 -7.69
N ALA A 36 4.94 -8.71 -8.20
CA ALA A 36 6.20 -8.76 -7.45
C ALA A 36 6.47 -7.53 -6.55
N ILE A 37 5.49 -6.64 -6.38
CA ILE A 37 5.66 -5.38 -5.67
C ILE A 37 4.77 -5.39 -4.43
N SER A 38 5.35 -5.75 -3.29
CA SER A 38 4.72 -5.48 -1.99
C SER A 38 5.02 -4.05 -1.56
N ILE A 39 4.12 -3.44 -0.80
CA ILE A 39 4.33 -2.12 -0.21
C ILE A 39 4.31 -2.30 1.30
N VAL A 40 5.31 -1.76 2.01
CA VAL A 40 5.17 -1.58 3.46
C VAL A 40 4.22 -0.41 3.66
N LEU A 41 3.01 -0.72 4.12
CA LEU A 41 1.97 0.26 4.36
C LEU A 41 1.78 0.48 5.85
N ILE A 42 1.59 1.74 6.22
CA ILE A 42 0.82 2.05 7.41
C ILE A 42 -0.64 2.04 6.98
N ASP A 43 -1.38 1.06 7.48
CA ASP A 43 -2.81 0.92 7.20
C ASP A 43 -3.64 1.46 8.36
N LYS A 44 -4.75 2.10 7.98
CA LYS A 44 -5.81 2.47 8.91
C LYS A 44 -6.79 1.30 8.96
N ASN A 45 -6.49 0.29 9.76
CA ASN A 45 -7.59 -0.55 10.20
C ASN A 45 -8.60 0.33 10.94
N LEU A 46 -9.89 0.02 10.78
CA LEU A 46 -10.97 1.00 10.94
C LEU A 46 -11.75 0.82 12.25
N PRO A 47 -11.39 1.54 13.34
CA PRO A 47 -12.40 2.07 14.23
C PRO A 47 -13.15 3.22 13.53
N ILE A 48 -14.24 3.67 14.17
CA ILE A 48 -15.21 4.66 13.66
C ILE A 48 -14.55 5.95 13.12
N THR A 49 -13.40 6.36 13.67
CA THR A 49 -12.64 7.55 13.24
C THR A 49 -12.11 7.46 11.80
N GLY A 50 -11.72 6.28 11.34
CA GLY A 50 -11.28 6.09 9.95
C GLY A 50 -12.43 6.29 8.95
N ILE A 51 -13.68 5.97 9.32
CA ILE A 51 -14.87 6.18 8.49
C ILE A 51 -15.11 7.68 8.28
N GLU A 52 -14.93 8.50 9.31
CA GLU A 52 -15.08 9.97 9.19
C GLU A 52 -14.01 10.59 8.27
N ILE A 53 -12.75 10.14 8.36
CA ILE A 53 -11.70 10.56 7.41
C ILE A 53 -12.07 10.14 5.99
N GLN A 54 -12.51 8.90 5.78
CA GLN A 54 -12.94 8.44 4.47
C GLN A 54 -14.10 9.28 3.93
N ARG A 55 -15.12 9.58 4.75
CA ARG A 55 -16.27 10.41 4.37
C ARG A 55 -15.85 11.83 3.98
N ARG A 56 -14.93 12.44 4.71
CA ARG A 56 -14.39 13.77 4.40
C ARG A 56 -13.56 13.78 3.12
N VAL A 57 -12.75 12.75 2.88
CA VAL A 57 -12.02 12.61 1.61
C VAL A 57 -13.00 12.36 0.45
N SER A 58 -14.03 11.52 0.61
CA SER A 58 -15.10 11.37 -0.40
C SER A 58 -15.78 12.69 -0.73
N ASN A 59 -16.07 13.53 0.28
CA ASN A 59 -16.68 14.85 0.07
C ASN A 59 -15.73 15.78 -0.73
N PHE A 60 -14.46 15.86 -0.32
CA PHE A 60 -13.42 16.58 -1.03
C PHE A 60 -13.29 16.11 -2.49
N GLN A 61 -13.15 14.80 -2.73
CA GLN A 61 -13.05 14.22 -4.08
C GLN A 61 -14.29 14.52 -4.92
N SER A 62 -15.49 14.50 -4.30
CA SER A 62 -16.74 14.85 -4.95
C SER A 62 -16.87 16.34 -5.29
N ARG A 63 -16.17 17.23 -4.58
CA ARG A 63 -16.06 18.67 -4.92
C ARG A 63 -15.00 18.87 -6.01
N ALA A 64 -13.84 18.23 -5.86
CA ALA A 64 -12.75 18.25 -6.82
C ALA A 64 -13.18 17.74 -8.21
N GLN A 65 -13.93 16.63 -8.30
CA GLN A 65 -14.52 16.12 -9.56
C GLN A 65 -15.53 17.09 -10.21
N ARG A 66 -16.01 18.12 -9.49
CA ARG A 66 -16.87 19.20 -10.02
C ARG A 66 -16.12 20.51 -10.28
N SER A 67 -14.84 20.61 -9.91
CA SER A 67 -14.01 21.80 -10.12
C SER A 67 -13.56 21.88 -11.59
N ALA A 68 -13.33 23.09 -12.10
CA ALA A 68 -12.93 23.28 -13.50
C ALA A 68 -11.62 22.54 -13.81
N SER A 69 -10.73 22.45 -12.82
CA SER A 69 -9.41 21.83 -12.90
C SER A 69 -9.43 20.30 -12.97
N LEU A 70 -10.49 19.64 -12.47
CA LEU A 70 -10.57 18.17 -12.36
C LEU A 70 -11.85 17.53 -12.92
N GLN A 71 -12.82 18.30 -13.44
CA GLN A 71 -14.05 17.77 -14.04
C GLN A 71 -13.84 16.72 -15.15
N GLN A 72 -12.74 16.80 -15.90
CA GLN A 72 -12.40 15.84 -16.97
C GLN A 72 -11.54 14.65 -16.48
N ALA A 73 -11.16 14.63 -15.21
CA ALA A 73 -10.41 13.51 -14.64
C ALA A 73 -11.30 12.27 -14.59
N ALA A 74 -10.76 11.13 -15.05
CA ALA A 74 -11.43 9.85 -14.89
C ALA A 74 -11.57 9.51 -13.40
N SER A 75 -12.64 8.82 -13.00
CA SER A 75 -12.87 8.43 -11.60
C SER A 75 -11.72 7.63 -11.00
N SER A 76 -10.97 6.87 -11.83
CA SER A 76 -9.74 6.16 -11.45
C SER A 76 -8.56 7.08 -11.07
N SER A 77 -8.69 8.39 -11.21
CA SER A 77 -7.72 9.38 -10.74
C SER A 77 -7.90 9.69 -9.25
N PHE A 78 -9.09 9.47 -8.70
CA PHE A 78 -9.39 9.67 -7.29
C PHE A 78 -9.07 8.37 -6.55
N VAL A 79 -8.20 8.45 -5.53
CA VAL A 79 -7.79 7.26 -4.77
C VAL A 79 -8.96 6.84 -3.89
N SER A 80 -9.37 5.58 -3.96
CA SER A 80 -10.45 5.06 -3.09
C SER A 80 -10.13 5.38 -1.63
N PRO A 81 -11.02 6.06 -0.88
CA PRO A 81 -10.79 6.41 0.51
C PRO A 81 -10.46 5.20 1.40
N ALA A 82 -11.07 4.04 1.12
CA ALA A 82 -10.79 2.78 1.80
C ALA A 82 -9.36 2.24 1.54
N SER A 83 -8.70 2.73 0.50
CA SER A 83 -7.34 2.32 0.11
C SER A 83 -6.24 3.32 0.51
N MET A 84 -6.58 4.41 1.20
CA MET A 84 -5.62 5.44 1.63
C MET A 84 -4.67 4.92 2.70
N HIS A 85 -3.37 5.11 2.47
CA HIS A 85 -2.29 4.60 3.31
C HIS A 85 -1.08 5.55 3.27
N VAL A 86 -0.13 5.38 4.19
CA VAL A 86 1.24 5.90 4.02
C VAL A 86 2.11 4.76 3.46
N THR A 87 2.85 5.05 2.37
CA THR A 87 3.86 4.12 1.82
C THR A 87 5.20 4.35 2.50
N LEU A 88 5.74 3.34 3.17
CA LEU A 88 7.10 3.37 3.75
C LEU A 88 8.17 2.92 2.76
N GLY A 89 7.84 1.99 1.86
CA GLY A 89 8.75 1.55 0.81
C GLY A 89 8.15 0.53 -0.14
N MET A 90 8.71 0.48 -1.36
CA MET A 90 8.38 -0.52 -2.37
C MET A 90 9.34 -1.72 -2.23
N LEU A 91 8.80 -2.90 -1.95
CA LEU A 91 9.55 -4.15 -1.84
C LEU A 91 9.53 -4.92 -3.15
N ARG A 92 10.58 -5.71 -3.43
CA ARG A 92 10.57 -6.71 -4.52
C ARG A 92 10.46 -8.13 -3.94
N LEU A 93 9.25 -8.67 -3.85
CA LEU A 93 9.01 -10.03 -3.34
C LEU A 93 8.41 -10.87 -4.47
N GLN A 94 9.17 -11.84 -5.00
CA GLN A 94 8.80 -12.63 -6.19
C GLN A 94 8.25 -14.02 -5.85
N THR A 95 8.39 -14.45 -4.60
CA THR A 95 8.02 -15.80 -4.15
C THR A 95 7.26 -15.78 -2.82
N PRO A 96 6.39 -16.77 -2.56
CA PRO A 96 5.76 -16.93 -1.24
C PRO A 96 6.76 -17.10 -0.08
N VAL A 97 7.99 -17.53 -0.36
CA VAL A 97 9.07 -17.65 0.64
C VAL A 97 9.59 -16.27 1.04
N GLU A 98 9.87 -15.39 0.07
CA GLU A 98 10.29 -14.01 0.32
C GLU A 98 9.19 -13.20 1.02
N ILE A 99 7.92 -13.40 0.63
CA ILE A 99 6.76 -12.79 1.31
C ILE A 99 6.74 -13.18 2.79
N ARG A 100 6.83 -14.48 3.12
CA ARG A 100 6.88 -14.93 4.53
C ARG A 100 8.10 -14.40 5.28
N ARG A 101 9.27 -14.28 4.64
CA ARG A 101 10.47 -13.68 5.25
C ARG A 101 10.30 -12.20 5.53
N ALA A 102 9.69 -11.43 4.62
CA ALA A 102 9.41 -10.00 4.83
C ALA A 102 8.38 -9.76 5.95
N VAL A 103 7.34 -10.61 6.06
CA VAL A 103 6.36 -10.56 7.15
C VAL A 103 7.02 -10.91 8.49
N ALA A 104 7.78 -12.01 8.57
CA ALA A 104 8.51 -12.39 9.78
C ALA A 104 9.55 -11.34 10.18
N PHE A 105 10.20 -10.69 9.21
CA PHE A 105 11.10 -9.57 9.45
C PHE A 105 10.36 -8.37 10.04
N LEU A 106 9.22 -7.96 9.47
CA LEU A 106 8.38 -6.89 10.06
C LEU A 106 8.03 -7.20 11.52
N GLN A 107 7.58 -8.43 11.79
CA GLN A 107 7.20 -8.88 13.13
C GLN A 107 8.38 -8.89 14.11
N SER A 108 9.61 -9.12 13.63
CA SER A 108 10.81 -9.05 14.47
C SER A 108 11.16 -7.63 14.95
N LEU A 109 10.64 -6.59 14.29
CA LEU A 109 10.84 -5.18 14.64
C LEU A 109 9.92 -4.69 15.78
N ASP A 110 8.99 -5.52 16.25
CA ASP A 110 7.96 -5.20 17.25
C ASP A 110 8.50 -4.47 18.49
N LYS A 111 9.57 -5.01 19.11
CA LYS A 111 10.14 -4.45 20.34
C LYS A 111 10.75 -3.06 20.14
N ASP A 112 11.42 -2.83 19.01
CA ASP A 112 12.03 -1.55 18.69
C ASP A 112 10.99 -0.52 18.30
N ILE A 113 9.94 -0.92 17.57
CA ILE A 113 8.79 -0.05 17.24
C ILE A 113 8.04 0.36 18.51
N ASN A 114 7.74 -0.59 19.40
CA ASN A 114 7.14 -0.29 20.70
C ASN A 114 7.99 0.69 21.51
N LYS A 115 9.32 0.53 21.50
CA LYS A 115 10.25 1.45 22.17
C LYS A 115 10.24 2.86 21.54
N ILE A 116 10.17 2.97 20.21
CA ILE A 116 10.07 4.26 19.50
C ILE A 116 8.73 4.97 19.78
N LEU A 117 7.68 4.19 20.05
CA LEU A 117 6.34 4.68 20.37
C LEU A 117 6.09 4.82 21.89
N ASP A 118 7.10 4.64 22.74
CA ASP A 118 6.99 4.65 24.21
C ASP A 118 5.95 3.65 24.78
N GLY A 119 5.61 2.59 24.03
CA GLY A 119 4.52 1.67 24.38
C GLY A 119 3.12 2.31 24.39
N ARG A 120 2.96 3.50 23.78
CA ARG A 120 1.70 4.25 23.70
C ARG A 120 1.10 4.19 22.29
N PRO A 121 -0.22 4.30 22.14
CA PRO A 121 -0.86 4.49 20.85
C PRO A 121 -0.23 5.60 20.01
N LEU A 122 -0.17 5.39 18.70
CA LEU A 122 0.19 6.42 17.73
C LEU A 122 -1.08 7.02 17.12
N GLU A 123 -1.40 8.27 17.47
CA GLU A 123 -2.48 9.02 16.82
C GLU A 123 -1.89 10.02 15.82
N ILE A 124 -2.51 10.11 14.64
CA ILE A 124 -2.10 10.97 13.54
C ILE A 124 -3.26 11.86 13.08
N ARG A 125 -2.91 13.06 12.62
CA ARG A 125 -3.82 13.99 11.94
C ARG A 125 -3.61 13.91 10.44
N VAL A 126 -4.69 13.81 9.68
CA VAL A 126 -4.69 13.89 8.22
C VAL A 126 -5.24 15.26 7.83
N CYS A 127 -4.38 16.09 7.24
CA CYS A 127 -4.67 17.51 7.06
C CYS A 127 -3.96 18.10 5.83
N GLY A 128 -4.42 19.28 5.45
CA GLY A 128 -3.98 20.04 4.29
C GLY A 128 -4.06 19.31 2.97
N LEU A 129 -3.58 19.98 1.93
CA LEU A 129 -3.27 19.36 0.64
C LEU A 129 -1.97 19.94 0.11
N GLU A 130 -1.17 19.08 -0.52
CA GLU A 130 0.08 19.44 -1.16
C GLU A 130 0.30 18.58 -2.42
N THR A 131 1.23 19.00 -3.26
CA THR A 131 1.60 18.32 -4.50
C THR A 131 2.98 17.69 -4.42
N MET A 132 3.21 16.60 -5.15
CA MET A 132 4.52 15.93 -5.17
C MET A 132 5.53 16.69 -6.04
N GLU A 133 5.04 17.26 -7.13
CA GLU A 133 5.76 18.16 -8.02
C GLU A 133 5.81 19.60 -7.45
N GLN A 134 6.85 20.38 -7.79
CA GLN A 134 6.98 21.77 -7.32
C GLN A 134 6.00 22.74 -8.01
N ASP A 135 5.56 22.43 -9.23
CA ASP A 135 4.58 23.22 -9.96
C ASP A 135 3.17 22.66 -9.72
N PRO A 136 2.31 23.34 -8.94
CA PRO A 136 0.96 22.88 -8.68
C PRO A 136 0.04 22.97 -9.90
N SER A 137 0.40 23.72 -10.95
CA SER A 137 -0.43 23.80 -12.17
C SER A 137 -0.32 22.56 -13.07
N ALA A 138 0.74 21.75 -12.88
CA ALA A 138 1.04 20.55 -13.65
C ALA A 138 1.33 19.32 -12.76
N ALA A 139 0.77 19.27 -11.55
CA ALA A 139 1.00 18.20 -10.60
C ALA A 139 0.48 16.84 -11.09
N ARG A 140 1.07 15.74 -10.61
CA ARG A 140 0.60 14.37 -10.90
C ARG A 140 0.10 13.64 -9.68
N ILE A 141 0.46 14.11 -8.49
CA ILE A 141 0.02 13.55 -7.21
C ILE A 141 -0.39 14.71 -6.31
N LEU A 142 -1.64 14.66 -5.85
CA LEU A 142 -2.17 15.49 -4.78
C LEU A 142 -2.35 14.60 -3.55
N TYR A 143 -1.82 15.01 -2.41
CA TYR A 143 -1.84 14.23 -1.18
C TYR A 143 -2.21 15.10 0.02
N ALA A 144 -2.75 14.47 1.06
CA ALA A 144 -2.89 15.08 2.38
C ALA A 144 -1.60 14.86 3.19
N ARG A 145 -1.20 15.88 3.97
CA ARG A 145 -0.17 15.76 5.01
C ARG A 145 -0.65 14.79 6.09
N VAL A 146 0.33 14.16 6.76
CA VAL A 146 0.09 13.29 7.90
C VAL A 146 1.06 13.70 9.00
N GLU A 147 0.51 14.12 10.14
CA GLU A 147 1.24 14.76 11.24
C GLU A 147 0.94 14.04 12.55
N ASP A 148 1.86 14.04 13.51
CA ASP A 148 1.59 13.62 14.89
C ASP A 148 0.53 14.55 15.52
N THR A 149 -0.40 14.03 16.33
CA THR A 149 -1.36 14.87 17.08
C THR A 149 -0.80 15.43 18.39
N GLU A 150 0.03 14.63 19.09
CA GLU A 150 0.53 14.96 20.44
C GLU A 150 2.03 15.27 20.47
N THR A 151 2.87 14.24 20.28
CA THR A 151 4.32 14.30 20.51
C THR A 151 5.04 14.31 19.15
N PRO A 152 5.67 15.42 18.75
CA PRO A 152 6.26 15.54 17.43
C PRO A 152 7.31 14.48 17.09
N GLY A 153 7.23 13.98 15.86
CA GLY A 153 8.19 13.06 15.26
C GLY A 153 8.08 11.61 15.72
N ARG A 154 7.06 11.20 16.49
CA ARG A 154 6.85 9.76 16.80
C ARG A 154 6.56 9.00 15.50
N LEU A 155 5.66 9.54 14.67
CA LEU A 155 5.36 9.06 13.32
C LEU A 155 6.63 9.02 12.47
N GLN A 156 7.38 10.13 12.37
CA GLN A 156 8.58 10.21 11.54
C GLN A 156 9.62 9.15 11.95
N ARG A 157 10.00 9.09 13.24
CA ARG A 157 10.99 8.14 13.75
C ARG A 157 10.59 6.69 13.51
N MET A 158 9.32 6.35 13.72
CA MET A 158 8.81 5.00 13.44
C MET A 158 8.91 4.66 11.95
N CYS A 159 8.48 5.58 11.07
CA CYS A 159 8.48 5.36 9.62
C CYS A 159 9.91 5.24 9.07
N GLU A 160 10.83 6.09 9.52
CA GLU A 160 12.26 6.04 9.17
C GLU A 160 12.92 4.76 9.67
N PHE A 161 12.65 4.34 10.92
CA PHE A 161 13.18 3.11 11.48
C PHE A 161 12.73 1.87 10.68
N VAL A 162 11.44 1.77 10.37
CA VAL A 162 10.90 0.64 9.61
C VAL A 162 11.45 0.63 8.18
N ARG A 163 11.40 1.77 7.48
CA ARG A 163 11.99 1.88 6.13
C ARG A 163 13.48 1.53 6.14
N GLY A 164 14.26 2.13 7.04
CA GLY A 164 15.70 1.90 7.17
C GLY A 164 16.05 0.47 7.55
N SER A 165 15.21 -0.22 8.32
CA SER A 165 15.40 -1.65 8.63
C SER A 165 15.16 -2.53 7.40
N PHE A 166 14.10 -2.26 6.63
CA PHE A 166 13.81 -2.96 5.36
C PHE A 166 14.87 -2.70 4.27
N ASP A 167 15.40 -1.48 4.22
CA ASP A 167 16.49 -1.07 3.32
C ASP A 167 17.80 -1.79 3.67
N LYS A 168 18.22 -1.76 4.94
CA LYS A 168 19.39 -2.51 5.44
C LYS A 168 19.28 -4.02 5.23
N ALA A 169 18.08 -4.58 5.27
CA ALA A 169 17.81 -5.99 4.98
C ALA A 169 17.72 -6.32 3.47
N GLY A 170 17.89 -5.33 2.59
CA GLY A 170 17.91 -5.52 1.13
C GLY A 170 16.54 -5.72 0.47
N TYR A 171 15.44 -5.41 1.16
CA TYR A 171 14.09 -5.52 0.59
C TYR A 171 13.68 -4.32 -0.25
N ILE A 172 14.25 -3.13 0.01
CA ILE A 172 13.98 -1.87 -0.69
C ILE A 172 15.12 -1.60 -1.69
N ASP A 173 14.77 -1.19 -2.91
CA ASP A 173 15.72 -0.86 -3.99
C ASP A 173 15.48 0.58 -4.54
N GLU A 174 14.71 1.39 -3.81
CA GLU A 174 14.38 2.76 -4.22
C GLU A 174 15.14 3.80 -3.39
N LYS A 175 16.06 4.52 -4.05
CA LYS A 175 16.92 5.55 -3.44
C LYS A 175 16.20 6.87 -3.08
N ARG A 176 14.88 6.95 -3.20
CA ARG A 176 14.14 8.16 -2.81
C ARG A 176 14.07 8.29 -1.28
N GLU A 177 14.04 9.51 -0.80
CA GLU A 177 13.78 9.79 0.62
C GLU A 177 12.33 9.42 0.98
N LEU A 178 12.11 9.15 2.26
CA LEU A 178 10.78 8.93 2.79
C LEU A 178 10.01 10.26 2.82
N LYS A 179 8.86 10.31 2.14
CA LYS A 179 7.90 11.39 2.29
C LYS A 179 6.60 10.82 2.86
N ILE A 180 6.26 11.19 4.08
CA ILE A 180 5.04 10.73 4.76
C ILE A 180 3.85 11.50 4.19
N HIS A 181 2.95 10.81 3.49
CA HIS A 181 1.79 11.40 2.85
C HIS A 181 0.70 10.35 2.56
N MET A 182 -0.53 10.81 2.37
CA MET A 182 -1.65 9.99 1.87
C MET A 182 -2.15 10.54 0.53
N THR A 183 -1.93 9.81 -0.56
CA THR A 183 -2.41 10.24 -1.89
C THR A 183 -3.94 10.28 -1.93
N VAL A 184 -4.52 11.42 -2.33
CA VAL A 184 -5.98 11.58 -2.51
C VAL A 184 -6.37 11.67 -3.99
N VAL A 185 -5.51 12.24 -4.84
CA VAL A 185 -5.68 12.25 -6.31
C VAL A 185 -4.35 11.90 -6.97
N ARG A 186 -4.40 11.03 -7.98
CA ARG A 186 -3.27 10.68 -8.84
C ARG A 186 -3.67 10.83 -10.30
N ALA A 187 -2.84 11.55 -11.05
CA ALA A 187 -2.94 11.62 -12.50
C ALA A 187 -2.69 10.25 -13.14
N ASN A 188 -3.78 9.53 -13.43
CA ASN A 188 -3.77 8.35 -14.29
C ASN A 188 -3.95 8.76 -15.76
N LYS A 189 -3.63 7.86 -16.70
CA LYS A 189 -3.93 8.10 -18.11
C LYS A 189 -5.45 8.21 -18.28
N SER A 190 -5.95 9.41 -18.53
CA SER A 190 -7.33 9.60 -18.97
C SER A 190 -7.49 9.03 -20.40
N LYS A 191 -8.72 8.67 -20.78
CA LYS A 191 -9.04 8.28 -22.17
C LYS A 191 -8.69 9.40 -23.17
N TYR A 192 -8.61 10.64 -22.71
CA TYR A 192 -8.25 11.81 -23.52
C TYR A 192 -6.81 11.81 -24.07
N ALA A 193 -5.93 10.92 -23.59
CA ALA A 193 -4.62 10.70 -24.20
C ALA A 193 -4.71 10.12 -25.64
N GLU A 194 -5.88 9.65 -26.07
CA GLU A 194 -6.18 9.24 -27.45
C GLU A 194 -6.87 10.34 -28.28
N CYS A 195 -7.49 11.34 -27.63
CA CYS A 195 -8.24 12.40 -28.31
C CYS A 195 -7.35 13.55 -28.85
N ALA A 196 -6.10 13.64 -28.40
CA ALA A 196 -5.11 14.60 -28.90
C ALA A 196 -4.55 14.20 -30.29
N THR A 197 -5.41 14.18 -31.30
CA THR A 197 -5.02 14.07 -32.71
C THR A 197 -4.85 15.46 -33.29
N GLY A 198 -3.64 15.83 -33.72
CA GLY A 198 -3.43 17.17 -34.30
C GLY A 198 -2.03 17.78 -34.32
N THR A 199 -0.98 17.02 -34.67
CA THR A 199 0.09 17.42 -35.63
C THR A 199 1.28 16.45 -35.56
N ALA A 200 1.80 16.05 -36.72
CA ALA A 200 2.94 15.15 -36.81
C ALA A 200 4.25 15.90 -36.52
N GLY A 201 4.92 15.59 -35.41
CA GLY A 201 6.10 16.36 -35.00
C GLY A 201 6.73 15.93 -33.67
N ASN A 202 7.12 14.65 -33.56
CA ASN A 202 8.08 14.09 -32.59
C ASN A 202 8.29 14.85 -31.25
N LYS A 203 7.39 14.65 -30.28
CA LYS A 203 7.60 14.93 -28.84
C LYS A 203 6.63 14.09 -27.99
N GLY A 204 7.02 13.80 -26.75
CA GLY A 204 6.37 12.76 -25.93
C GLY A 204 4.88 12.98 -25.67
N ARG A 205 4.11 11.87 -25.69
CA ARG A 205 2.66 11.83 -25.39
C ARG A 205 2.32 12.70 -24.16
N PRO A 206 1.29 13.57 -24.23
CA PRO A 206 0.89 14.40 -23.10
C PRO A 206 0.58 13.51 -21.90
N ARG A 207 1.35 13.68 -20.82
CA ARG A 207 1.06 13.04 -19.54
C ARG A 207 -0.04 13.87 -18.90
N PHE A 208 -1.17 13.23 -18.59
CA PHE A 208 -2.22 13.88 -17.81
C PHE A 208 -1.60 14.46 -16.52
N SER A 209 -1.94 15.71 -16.25
CA SER A 209 -1.57 16.49 -15.07
C SER A 209 -2.83 17.12 -14.49
N VAL A 210 -2.74 17.47 -13.22
CA VAL A 210 -3.78 18.09 -12.41
C VAL A 210 -3.33 19.51 -12.12
N ASP A 211 -4.14 20.51 -12.50
CA ASP A 211 -3.99 21.83 -11.92
C ASP A 211 -4.58 21.78 -10.50
N ALA A 212 -3.70 21.79 -9.51
CA ALA A 212 -4.06 21.70 -8.11
C ALA A 212 -4.34 23.08 -7.49
N ARG A 213 -4.06 24.20 -8.16
CA ARG A 213 -4.05 25.54 -7.54
C ARG A 213 -5.38 25.92 -6.91
N GLU A 214 -6.49 25.64 -7.60
CA GLU A 214 -7.87 25.80 -7.10
C GLU A 214 -8.09 25.01 -5.79
N LEU A 215 -7.70 23.74 -5.80
CA LEU A 215 -7.89 22.80 -4.68
C LEU A 215 -6.97 23.10 -3.49
N LEU A 216 -5.75 23.57 -3.75
CA LEU A 216 -4.82 24.03 -2.72
C LEU A 216 -5.32 25.32 -2.08
N GLY A 217 -5.91 26.25 -2.85
CA GLY A 217 -6.54 27.44 -2.31
C GLY A 217 -7.78 27.15 -1.44
N GLU A 218 -8.59 26.16 -1.83
CA GLU A 218 -9.84 25.81 -1.12
C GLU A 218 -9.64 24.85 0.08
N PHE A 219 -8.65 23.94 0.01
CA PHE A 219 -8.48 22.85 0.99
C PHE A 219 -7.05 22.72 1.56
N GLY A 220 -6.10 23.56 1.16
CA GLY A 220 -4.66 23.45 1.50
C GLY A 220 -4.34 23.42 3.00
N GLU A 221 -5.19 24.03 3.83
CA GLU A 221 -5.09 24.04 5.31
C GLU A 221 -6.27 23.32 6.00
N GLY A 222 -7.11 22.59 5.25
CA GLY A 222 -8.25 21.87 5.80
C GLY A 222 -7.86 20.67 6.68
N THR A 223 -8.79 20.12 7.46
CA THR A 223 -8.53 18.87 8.22
C THR A 223 -9.51 17.75 7.86
N PHE A 224 -8.97 16.62 7.42
CA PHE A 224 -9.73 15.40 7.17
C PHE A 224 -10.01 14.63 8.46
N GLY A 225 -9.35 14.94 9.58
CA GLY A 225 -9.60 14.36 10.90
C GLY A 225 -8.37 13.67 11.51
N THR A 226 -8.55 13.06 12.67
CA THR A 226 -7.51 12.26 13.35
C THR A 226 -7.90 10.78 13.39
N CYS A 227 -6.90 9.91 13.43
CA CYS A 227 -7.09 8.47 13.60
C CYS A 227 -5.88 7.84 14.30
N ARG A 228 -6.14 6.77 15.05
CA ARG A 228 -5.10 5.89 15.56
C ARG A 228 -4.49 5.09 14.40
N VAL A 229 -3.19 4.87 14.47
CA VAL A 229 -2.48 3.90 13.64
C VAL A 229 -2.43 2.58 14.39
N GLU A 230 -3.06 1.55 13.85
CA GLU A 230 -3.18 0.24 14.52
C GLU A 230 -2.19 -0.80 14.00
N GLN A 231 -1.71 -0.67 12.76
CA GLN A 231 -0.88 -1.71 12.15
C GLN A 231 0.04 -1.19 11.03
N ILE A 232 1.15 -1.91 10.86
CA ILE A 232 2.02 -1.85 9.68
C ILE A 232 1.82 -3.17 8.91
N GLN A 233 1.68 -3.09 7.59
CA GLN A 233 1.37 -4.23 6.71
C GLN A 233 2.42 -4.46 5.64
N VAL A 234 2.61 -5.72 5.25
CA VAL A 234 3.21 -6.10 3.96
C VAL A 234 2.05 -6.30 2.96
N ALA A 235 1.67 -5.23 2.27
CA ALA A 235 0.51 -5.19 1.37
C ALA A 235 0.87 -5.55 -0.07
N ARG A 236 -0.05 -6.17 -0.82
CA ARG A 236 0.10 -6.50 -2.24
C ARG A 236 -0.37 -5.34 -3.12
N ARG A 237 0.53 -4.76 -3.91
CA ARG A 237 0.16 -3.66 -4.82
C ARG A 237 -0.90 -4.08 -5.83
N PHE A 238 -1.88 -3.21 -6.08
CA PHE A 238 -3.01 -3.42 -7.00
C PHE A 238 -3.93 -4.61 -6.66
N ARG A 239 -3.83 -5.19 -5.46
CA ARG A 239 -4.78 -6.18 -4.94
C ARG A 239 -5.51 -5.58 -3.76
N PHE A 240 -6.83 -5.74 -3.73
CA PHE A 240 -7.70 -5.15 -2.72
C PHE A 240 -8.56 -6.24 -2.09
N ALA A 241 -8.89 -6.08 -0.81
CA ALA A 241 -9.88 -6.88 -0.11
C ALA A 241 -11.30 -6.42 -0.46
N GLU A 242 -12.32 -7.18 -0.03
CA GLU A 242 -13.74 -6.82 -0.22
C GLU A 242 -14.10 -5.46 0.41
N SER A 243 -13.39 -5.04 1.45
CA SER A 243 -13.51 -3.72 2.09
C SER A 243 -12.98 -2.55 1.23
N GLY A 244 -12.30 -2.83 0.11
CA GLY A 244 -11.62 -1.82 -0.71
C GLY A 244 -10.26 -1.38 -0.19
N ALA A 245 -9.84 -1.84 1.00
CA ALA A 245 -8.47 -1.71 1.49
C ALA A 245 -7.50 -2.59 0.69
N TYR A 246 -6.19 -2.33 0.79
CA TYR A 246 -5.20 -3.21 0.16
C TYR A 246 -5.21 -4.61 0.79
N ALA A 247 -5.14 -5.65 -0.04
CA ALA A 247 -4.93 -7.01 0.44
C ALA A 247 -3.48 -7.14 0.94
N TYR A 248 -3.27 -7.76 2.10
CA TYR A 248 -1.94 -7.92 2.69
C TYR A 248 -1.61 -9.39 3.01
N ASP A 249 -0.31 -9.70 3.05
CA ASP A 249 0.22 -11.04 3.35
C ASP A 249 0.57 -11.22 4.83
N GLY A 250 0.69 -10.12 5.57
CA GLY A 250 0.92 -10.11 7.00
C GLY A 250 1.07 -8.69 7.53
N PHE A 251 1.01 -8.57 8.86
CA PHE A 251 1.03 -7.30 9.57
C PHE A 251 1.75 -7.42 10.92
N LEU A 252 2.04 -6.27 11.50
CA LEU A 252 2.45 -6.05 12.88
C LEU A 252 1.47 -5.04 13.50
N SER A 253 0.86 -5.40 14.62
CA SER A 253 0.04 -4.48 15.42
C SER A 253 0.92 -3.46 16.15
N LEU A 254 0.41 -2.24 16.30
CA LEU A 254 1.01 -1.18 17.12
C LEU A 254 0.35 -1.12 18.52
N PRO A 255 1.06 -0.58 19.54
CA PRO A 255 0.51 -0.34 20.88
C PRO A 255 -0.68 0.63 20.93
#